data_AF-A0A939BBA4-F1
#
_entry.id   AF-A0A939BBA4-F1
#
_cell.length_a   1.000
_cell.length_b   1.000
_cell.length_c   1.000
_cell.angle_alpha   90.00
_cell.angle_beta   90.00
_cell.angle_gamma   90.00
#
_symmetry.space_group_name_H-M   'P 1'
#
loop_
_entity.id
_entity.type
_entity.pdbx_description
1 polymer ?
#
loop_
_entity_poly.entity_id
_entity_poly.type
_entity_poly.pdbx_seq_one_letter_code
_entity_poly.pdbx_strand_id
1 'polypeptide(L)'
;MNEPYVSTQISVLKTDRRLIAFYDKLKTADVTRYAQLHADGEYYENNRKARSLIGLRLLDYSNGTGDRTVSVYANVSPDTLEFIFTRLCAGVPEFSFYQDKIFGEQDQGGYSQVTRLSIIRATVTSNGQPRRIPWIISVDNGKGIAVKNPNGGSYMKKGSFQSNAKIEISLTDADMFHVLNRVVRYIHAWEGAIAPNLIVSGKDALQNVLSQRQNNGGAAYNGYTDSYGGNYDNSYSGNYSDNYGNGYDKGYNPDFNAA
;
A
#
# COMPACT_ATOMS: atom_id res chain seq x y z
N MET A 1 -21.88 14.24 26.75
CA MET A 1 -21.11 12.99 26.93
C MET A 1 -20.12 12.93 25.78
N ASN A 2 -18.82 12.75 26.06
CA ASN A 2 -17.87 12.47 24.98
C ASN A 2 -18.14 11.05 24.50
N GLU A 3 -18.46 10.88 23.22
CA GLU A 3 -18.57 9.55 22.61
C GLU A 3 -17.26 8.78 22.82
N PRO A 4 -17.32 7.47 23.10
CA PRO A 4 -16.11 6.66 23.24
C PRO A 4 -15.32 6.69 21.93
N TYR A 5 -14.12 7.26 21.98
CA TYR A 5 -13.22 7.36 20.84
C TYR A 5 -12.25 6.18 20.82
N VAL A 6 -12.33 5.35 19.78
CA VAL A 6 -11.33 4.31 19.48
C VAL A 6 -10.39 4.83 18.41
N SER A 7 -9.10 4.89 18.71
CA SER A 7 -8.09 5.36 17.77
C SER A 7 -7.62 4.23 16.87
N THR A 8 -7.56 4.47 15.56
CA THR A 8 -6.89 3.58 14.60
C THR A 8 -5.40 3.93 14.41
N GLN A 9 -4.84 4.82 15.25
CA GLN A 9 -3.44 5.23 15.15
C GLN A 9 -2.49 4.08 15.48
N ILE A 10 -1.62 3.73 14.53
CA ILE A 10 -0.60 2.68 14.67
C ILE A 10 0.68 3.26 15.27
N SER A 11 1.14 4.39 14.74
CA SER A 11 2.36 5.05 15.21
C SER A 11 2.25 6.56 15.08
N VAL A 12 2.99 7.26 15.92
CA VAL A 12 3.09 8.71 15.93
C VAL A 12 4.48 9.13 16.36
N LEU A 13 5.01 10.14 15.69
CA LEU A 13 6.17 10.91 16.13
C LEU A 13 5.76 12.38 16.16
N LYS A 14 6.03 13.02 17.30
CA LYS A 14 5.73 14.44 17.52
C LYS A 14 7.03 15.18 17.71
N THR A 15 7.15 16.34 17.08
CA THR A 15 8.17 17.33 17.38
C THR A 15 7.51 18.51 18.10
N ASP A 16 8.30 19.53 18.38
CA ASP A 16 7.84 20.82 18.89
C ASP A 16 6.90 21.57 17.93
N ARG A 17 6.92 21.26 16.63
CA ARG A 17 6.15 21.99 15.61
C ARG A 17 5.34 21.13 14.65
N ARG A 18 5.68 19.84 14.52
CA ARG A 18 5.09 18.95 13.52
C ARG A 18 4.81 17.57 14.08
N LEU A 19 3.87 16.88 13.47
CA LEU A 19 3.51 15.50 13.83
C LEU A 19 3.36 14.66 12.58
N ILE A 20 3.91 13.45 12.61
CA ILE A 20 3.65 12.39 11.64
C ILE A 20 2.91 11.26 12.35
N ALA A 21 1.81 10.80 11.78
CA ALA A 21 1.03 9.69 12.31
C ALA A 21 0.56 8.76 11.20
N PHE A 22 0.63 7.47 11.48
CA PHE A 22 0.11 6.40 10.63
C PHE A 22 -1.13 5.79 11.27
N TYR A 23 -2.13 5.48 10.45
CA TYR A 23 -3.44 4.97 10.87
C TYR A 23 -3.80 3.72 10.10
N ASP A 24 -4.41 2.76 10.80
CA ASP A 24 -5.00 1.59 10.20
C ASP A 24 -6.16 1.98 9.28
N LYS A 25 -6.06 1.51 8.03
CA LYS A 25 -7.10 1.51 7.00
C LYS A 25 -7.05 0.20 6.20
N LEU A 26 -6.51 -0.86 6.79
CA LEU A 26 -6.35 -2.16 6.16
C LEU A 26 -7.73 -2.78 5.92
N LYS A 27 -7.85 -3.50 4.81
CA LYS A 27 -9.09 -4.16 4.40
C LYS A 27 -8.76 -5.50 3.81
N THR A 28 -9.57 -6.50 4.14
CA THR A 28 -9.43 -7.85 3.61
C THR A 28 -9.86 -7.89 2.15
N ALA A 29 -9.30 -8.81 1.36
CA ALA A 29 -9.89 -9.13 0.06
C ALA A 29 -11.32 -9.68 0.24
N ASP A 30 -12.12 -9.64 -0.82
CA ASP A 30 -13.40 -10.37 -0.83
C ASP A 30 -13.16 -11.88 -0.72
N VAL A 31 -14.13 -12.63 -0.20
CA VAL A 31 -14.03 -14.10 -0.07
C VAL A 31 -13.74 -14.77 -1.42
N THR A 32 -14.25 -14.22 -2.53
CA THR A 32 -13.97 -14.70 -3.89
C THR A 32 -12.53 -14.46 -4.36
N ARG A 33 -11.76 -13.64 -3.63
CA ARG A 33 -10.34 -13.33 -3.87
C ARG A 33 -9.49 -13.56 -2.62
N TYR A 34 -9.92 -14.45 -1.73
CA TYR A 34 -9.32 -14.69 -0.41
C TYR A 34 -7.79 -14.81 -0.42
N ALA A 35 -7.20 -15.39 -1.47
CA ALA A 35 -5.76 -15.62 -1.59
C ALA A 35 -4.94 -14.33 -1.67
N GLN A 36 -5.56 -13.19 -2.02
CA GLN A 36 -4.89 -11.89 -2.08
C GLN A 36 -4.69 -11.26 -0.69
N LEU A 37 -5.44 -11.72 0.33
CA LEU A 37 -5.52 -11.20 1.71
C LEU A 37 -5.94 -9.74 1.85
N HIS A 38 -5.29 -8.83 1.13
CA HIS A 38 -5.59 -7.41 1.07
C HIS A 38 -6.55 -7.09 -0.08
N ALA A 39 -7.53 -6.22 0.17
CA ALA A 39 -8.35 -5.65 -0.89
C ALA A 39 -7.47 -4.86 -1.87
N ASP A 40 -7.64 -5.09 -3.17
CA ASP A 40 -6.92 -4.36 -4.23
C ASP A 40 -7.85 -3.90 -5.37
N GLY A 41 -8.89 -3.18 -4.97
CA GLY A 41 -9.79 -2.52 -5.90
C GLY A 41 -11.02 -3.31 -6.28
N GLU A 42 -11.35 -4.39 -5.54
CA GLU A 42 -12.65 -5.04 -5.65
C GLU A 42 -13.78 -4.08 -5.26
N TYR A 43 -14.92 -4.22 -5.92
CA TYR A 43 -16.15 -3.54 -5.52
C TYR A 43 -16.74 -4.21 -4.29
N TYR A 44 -16.96 -3.42 -3.25
CA TYR A 44 -17.75 -3.83 -2.08
C TYR A 44 -19.23 -3.51 -2.31
N GLU A 45 -20.11 -3.99 -1.42
CA GLU A 45 -21.58 -3.81 -1.49
C GLU A 45 -22.05 -2.37 -1.79
N ASN A 46 -21.27 -1.36 -1.40
CA ASN A 46 -21.56 0.05 -1.67
C ASN A 46 -21.07 0.57 -3.04
N ASN A 47 -20.75 -0.33 -3.97
CA ASN A 47 -20.22 -0.05 -5.31
C ASN A 47 -18.95 0.82 -5.32
N ARG A 48 -18.19 0.81 -4.22
CA ARG A 48 -16.91 1.51 -4.08
C ARG A 48 -15.78 0.49 -4.10
N LYS A 49 -14.75 0.78 -4.90
CA LYS A 49 -13.50 0.01 -4.89
C LYS A 49 -12.83 0.15 -3.54
N ALA A 50 -12.70 -0.95 -2.80
CA ALA A 50 -11.92 -0.95 -1.57
C ALA A 50 -10.45 -1.22 -1.88
N ARG A 51 -9.56 -0.64 -1.08
CA ARG A 51 -8.15 -0.97 -1.09
C ARG A 51 -7.66 -1.04 0.35
N SER A 52 -6.81 -2.02 0.62
CA SER A 52 -6.05 -2.07 1.86
C SER A 52 -4.99 -0.98 1.84
N LEU A 53 -5.00 -0.12 2.85
CA LEU A 53 -4.14 1.06 2.90
C LEU A 53 -3.69 1.32 4.34
N ILE A 54 -2.63 2.09 4.47
CA ILE A 54 -2.26 2.79 5.70
C ILE A 54 -2.47 4.28 5.46
N GLY A 55 -3.19 4.94 6.36
CA GLY A 55 -3.36 6.39 6.34
C GLY A 55 -2.12 7.09 6.91
N LEU A 56 -1.55 8.03 6.18
CA LEU A 56 -0.51 8.94 6.65
C LEU A 56 -1.15 10.31 6.92
N ARG A 57 -0.88 10.90 8.09
CA ARG A 57 -1.25 12.28 8.41
C ARG A 57 -0.02 13.05 8.87
N LEU A 58 0.19 14.22 8.28
CA LEU A 58 1.15 15.19 8.75
C LEU A 58 0.39 16.40 9.32
N LEU A 59 0.84 16.90 10.46
CA LEU A 59 0.37 18.16 11.04
C LEU A 59 1.52 19.14 11.17
N ASP A 60 1.23 20.42 10.95
CA ASP A 60 2.12 21.54 11.22
C ASP A 60 1.35 22.54 12.09
N TYR A 61 1.82 22.68 13.33
CA TYR A 61 1.31 23.60 14.34
C TYR A 61 2.35 24.65 14.71
N SER A 62 3.31 24.92 13.82
CA SER A 62 4.30 26.00 14.00
C SER A 62 3.66 27.37 14.19
N ASN A 63 2.48 27.59 13.63
CA ASN A 63 1.69 28.82 13.77
C ASN A 63 0.63 28.74 14.88
N GLY A 64 0.69 27.71 15.74
CA GLY A 64 -0.23 27.44 16.83
C GLY A 64 -1.10 26.21 16.64
N THR A 65 -1.81 25.83 17.70
CA THR A 65 -2.68 24.65 17.76
C THR A 65 -4.15 25.00 17.48
N GLY A 66 -5.02 23.98 17.43
CA GLY A 66 -6.44 24.14 17.12
C GLY A 66 -6.63 24.51 15.65
N ASP A 67 -7.45 25.52 15.38
CA ASP A 67 -7.82 25.97 14.02
C ASP A 67 -6.63 26.45 13.18
N ARG A 68 -5.49 26.73 13.80
CA ARG A 68 -4.24 27.14 13.12
C ARG A 68 -3.39 25.96 12.66
N THR A 69 -3.75 24.74 13.03
CA THR A 69 -3.00 23.54 12.65
C THR A 69 -3.27 23.22 11.18
N VAL A 70 -2.21 23.25 10.37
CA VAL A 70 -2.29 22.74 8.99
C VAL A 70 -2.22 21.22 9.05
N SER A 71 -3.12 20.55 8.34
CA SER A 71 -3.18 19.10 8.26
C SER A 71 -3.18 18.66 6.81
N VAL A 72 -2.31 17.72 6.47
CA VAL A 72 -2.31 17.03 5.17
C VAL A 72 -2.32 15.52 5.38
N TYR A 73 -2.80 14.80 4.39
CA TYR A 73 -2.95 13.36 4.47
C TYR A 73 -2.60 12.67 3.14
N ALA A 74 -2.19 11.41 3.26
CA ALA A 74 -2.01 10.50 2.14
C ALA A 74 -2.45 9.09 2.54
N ASN A 75 -2.59 8.21 1.55
CA ASN A 75 -2.79 6.78 1.81
C ASN A 75 -1.77 5.99 0.99
N VAL A 76 -1.10 5.06 1.63
CA VAL A 76 -0.01 4.25 1.06
C VAL A 76 -0.39 2.78 1.19
N SER A 77 -0.05 1.94 0.21
CA SER A 77 -0.31 0.49 0.34
C SER A 77 0.63 -0.14 1.39
N PRO A 78 0.21 -1.26 2.01
CA PRO A 78 1.08 -2.04 2.91
C PRO A 78 2.43 -2.38 2.27
N ASP A 79 2.40 -2.95 1.06
CA ASP A 79 3.58 -3.36 0.30
C ASP A 79 4.54 -2.20 0.03
N THR A 80 4.02 -1.01 -0.25
CA THR A 80 4.85 0.18 -0.50
C THR A 80 5.59 0.59 0.77
N LEU A 81 4.92 0.54 1.94
CA LEU A 81 5.56 0.87 3.20
C LEU A 81 6.57 -0.19 3.63
N GLU A 82 6.28 -1.47 3.37
CA GLU A 82 7.24 -2.55 3.60
C GLU A 82 8.46 -2.41 2.68
N PHE A 83 8.26 -2.11 1.39
CA PHE A 83 9.34 -1.82 0.47
C PHE A 83 10.22 -0.66 0.97
N ILE A 84 9.62 0.48 1.35
CA ILE A 84 10.37 1.63 1.90
C ILE A 84 11.12 1.23 3.18
N PHE A 85 10.49 0.44 4.05
CA PHE A 85 11.13 -0.06 5.26
C PHE A 85 12.34 -0.96 4.94
N THR A 86 12.29 -1.81 3.92
CA THR A 86 13.46 -2.59 3.48
C THR A 86 14.61 -1.69 3.03
N ARG A 87 14.32 -0.57 2.35
CA ARG A 87 15.34 0.39 1.91
C ARG A 87 16.02 1.06 3.10
N LEU A 88 15.24 1.42 4.12
CA LEU A 88 15.75 1.93 5.39
C LEU A 88 16.65 0.91 6.09
N CYS A 89 16.19 -0.32 6.27
CA CYS A 89 16.96 -1.38 6.92
C CYS A 89 18.25 -1.72 6.16
N ALA A 90 18.23 -1.63 4.84
CA ALA A 90 19.42 -1.80 4.00
C ALA A 90 20.40 -0.61 4.04
N GLY A 91 20.05 0.50 4.71
CA GLY A 91 20.93 1.66 4.88
C GLY A 91 21.27 2.39 3.57
N VAL A 92 20.38 2.33 2.58
CA VAL A 92 20.69 2.81 1.22
C VAL A 92 20.98 4.31 1.24
N PRO A 93 22.04 4.81 0.57
CA PRO A 93 22.42 6.23 0.65
C PRO A 93 21.33 7.15 0.07
N GLU A 94 20.73 6.75 -1.04
CA GLU A 94 19.72 7.53 -1.75
C GLU A 94 18.48 6.68 -2.04
N PHE A 95 17.33 7.31 -1.92
CA PHE A 95 16.04 6.71 -2.24
C PHE A 95 15.04 7.80 -2.61
N SER A 96 14.13 7.49 -3.53
CA SER A 96 13.03 8.38 -3.88
C SER A 96 11.80 7.58 -4.26
N PHE A 97 10.70 7.88 -3.59
CA PHE A 97 9.37 7.40 -3.90
C PHE A 97 8.45 8.59 -4.12
N TYR A 98 7.63 8.53 -5.17
CA TYR A 98 6.63 9.54 -5.51
C TYR A 98 5.30 8.88 -5.82
N GLN A 99 4.21 9.50 -5.36
CA GLN A 99 2.86 9.04 -5.61
C GLN A 99 1.91 10.23 -5.75
N ASP A 100 1.29 10.35 -6.92
CA ASP A 100 0.20 11.28 -7.17
C ASP A 100 -1.12 10.47 -7.26
N LYS A 101 -2.14 10.89 -6.50
CA LYS A 101 -3.46 10.26 -6.52
C LYS A 101 -4.54 11.32 -6.66
N ILE A 102 -5.37 11.16 -7.69
CA ILE A 102 -6.58 11.97 -7.91
C ILE A 102 -7.83 11.13 -7.62
N PHE A 103 -8.78 11.71 -6.88
CA PHE A 103 -9.96 11.00 -6.40
C PHE A 103 -11.09 11.96 -6.01
N GLY A 104 -12.27 11.40 -5.77
CA GLY A 104 -13.47 12.16 -5.44
C GLY A 104 -14.16 12.73 -6.69
N GLU A 105 -15.39 13.21 -6.47
CA GLU A 105 -16.18 13.88 -7.50
C GLU A 105 -15.54 15.20 -7.91
N GLN A 106 -15.86 15.66 -9.12
CA GLN A 106 -15.44 16.99 -9.58
C GLN A 106 -16.27 18.08 -8.88
N ASP A 107 -15.60 19.15 -8.45
CA ASP A 107 -16.26 20.38 -8.00
C ASP A 107 -16.88 21.14 -9.19
N GLN A 108 -17.57 22.27 -8.90
CA GLN A 108 -18.18 23.11 -9.93
C GLN A 108 -17.17 23.63 -10.98
N GLY A 109 -15.88 23.68 -10.64
CA GLY A 109 -14.80 24.05 -11.54
C GLY A 109 -14.16 22.89 -12.30
N GLY A 110 -14.67 21.66 -12.17
CA GLY A 110 -14.13 20.46 -12.80
C GLY A 110 -12.92 19.86 -12.10
N TYR A 111 -12.61 20.29 -10.86
CA TYR A 111 -11.46 19.80 -10.10
C TYR A 111 -11.85 18.69 -9.13
N SER A 112 -11.05 17.63 -9.07
CA SER A 112 -11.10 16.56 -8.08
C SER A 112 -9.99 16.72 -7.05
N GLN A 113 -10.13 16.04 -5.91
CA GLN A 113 -9.12 16.06 -4.85
C GLN A 113 -7.83 15.37 -5.30
N VAL A 114 -6.69 15.94 -4.92
CA VAL A 114 -5.37 15.38 -5.23
C VAL A 114 -4.52 15.30 -3.97
N THR A 115 -3.84 14.18 -3.83
CA THR A 115 -2.72 14.01 -2.91
C THR A 115 -1.45 13.73 -3.69
N ARG A 116 -0.37 14.45 -3.38
CA ARG A 116 0.99 14.12 -3.79
C ARG A 116 1.81 13.76 -2.57
N LEU A 117 2.42 12.58 -2.59
CA LEU A 117 3.32 12.09 -1.56
C LEU A 117 4.71 11.92 -2.16
N SER A 118 5.73 12.36 -1.42
CA SER A 118 7.10 11.97 -1.68
C SER A 118 7.76 11.47 -0.39
N ILE A 119 8.51 10.37 -0.50
CA ILE A 119 9.37 9.86 0.57
C ILE A 119 10.76 9.72 -0.02
N ILE A 120 11.68 10.55 0.44
CA ILE A 120 13.02 10.71 -0.11
C ILE A 120 14.03 10.45 0.98
N ARG A 121 15.12 9.77 0.64
CA ARG A 121 16.34 9.76 1.44
C ARG A 121 17.45 10.40 0.62
N ALA A 122 18.13 11.36 1.23
CA ALA A 122 19.35 11.96 0.69
C ALA A 122 20.35 12.18 1.84
N THR A 123 21.59 11.73 1.67
CA THR A 123 22.67 11.92 2.66
C THR A 123 23.36 13.27 2.52
N VAL A 124 23.14 13.98 1.42
CA VAL A 124 23.71 15.30 1.16
C VAL A 124 22.64 16.31 0.77
N THR A 125 22.91 17.59 1.03
CA THR A 125 22.12 18.72 0.55
C THR A 125 22.48 19.03 -0.91
N SER A 126 21.71 19.91 -1.56
CA SER A 126 22.02 20.42 -2.91
C SER A 126 23.43 21.03 -3.02
N ASN A 127 23.97 21.51 -1.90
CA ASN A 127 25.27 22.17 -1.83
C ASN A 127 26.39 21.19 -1.40
N GLY A 128 26.12 19.88 -1.42
CA GLY A 128 27.08 18.83 -1.07
C GLY A 128 27.31 18.60 0.43
N GLN A 129 26.63 19.35 1.31
CA GLN A 129 26.81 19.21 2.77
C GLN A 129 26.08 17.98 3.32
N PRO A 130 26.67 17.20 4.25
CA PRO A 130 26.02 16.05 4.87
C PRO A 130 24.70 16.39 5.59
N ARG A 131 23.71 15.51 5.50
CA ARG A 131 22.42 15.60 6.20
C ARG A 131 22.41 14.70 7.43
N ARG A 132 22.10 15.29 8.60
CA ARG A 132 21.87 14.55 9.85
C ARG A 132 20.46 13.94 9.96
N ILE A 133 19.51 14.50 9.22
CA ILE A 133 18.10 14.08 9.12
C ILE A 133 17.79 13.77 7.63
N PRO A 134 18.25 12.62 7.11
CA PRO A 134 18.32 12.35 5.69
C PRO A 134 16.99 11.98 5.05
N TRP A 135 16.01 11.54 5.84
CA TRP A 135 14.68 11.17 5.35
C TRP A 135 13.77 12.37 5.29
N ILE A 136 13.02 12.52 4.21
CA ILE A 136 12.09 13.62 3.97
C ILE A 136 10.76 13.02 3.53
N ILE A 137 9.71 13.24 4.32
CA ILE A 137 8.34 12.88 3.97
C ILE A 137 7.59 14.17 3.65
N SER A 138 7.10 14.30 2.43
CA SER A 138 6.31 15.45 1.98
C SER A 138 4.94 15.01 1.51
N VAL A 139 3.90 15.72 1.95
CA VAL A 139 2.54 15.56 1.44
C VAL A 139 2.03 16.92 1.02
N ASP A 140 1.55 16.99 -0.22
CA ASP A 140 0.90 18.17 -0.81
C ASP A 140 -0.55 17.78 -1.17
N ASN A 141 -1.51 18.35 -0.45
CA ASN A 141 -2.93 18.18 -0.71
C ASN A 141 -3.44 19.38 -1.48
N GLY A 142 -4.26 19.10 -2.49
CA GLY A 142 -4.74 20.10 -3.41
C GLY A 142 -5.88 19.58 -4.26
N LYS A 143 -6.01 20.17 -5.44
CA LYS A 143 -7.00 19.78 -6.43
C LYS A 143 -6.41 19.76 -7.84
N GLY A 144 -7.00 18.97 -8.74
CA GLY A 144 -6.55 18.85 -10.13
C GLY A 144 -7.67 18.36 -11.03
N ILE A 145 -7.51 18.49 -12.34
CA ILE A 145 -8.54 18.06 -13.31
C ILE A 145 -8.36 16.56 -13.56
N ALA A 146 -9.38 15.78 -13.19
CA ALA A 146 -9.42 14.34 -13.46
C ALA A 146 -9.76 14.06 -14.92
N VAL A 147 -8.96 13.22 -15.57
CA VAL A 147 -9.17 12.73 -16.93
C VAL A 147 -9.34 11.22 -16.86
N LYS A 148 -10.46 10.72 -17.40
CA LYS A 148 -10.70 9.27 -17.50
C LYS A 148 -9.78 8.66 -18.55
N ASN A 149 -9.13 7.56 -18.22
CA ASN A 149 -8.43 6.74 -19.19
C ASN A 149 -9.40 5.71 -19.81
N PRO A 150 -9.05 5.10 -20.97
CA PRO A 150 -9.88 4.08 -21.61
C PRO A 150 -10.20 2.87 -20.72
N ASN A 151 -9.34 2.56 -19.75
CA ASN A 151 -9.45 1.40 -18.87
C ASN A 151 -10.28 1.68 -17.60
N GLY A 152 -11.01 2.80 -17.55
CA GLY A 152 -11.89 3.15 -16.44
C GLY A 152 -11.19 3.69 -15.18
N GLY A 153 -9.87 3.92 -15.24
CA GLY A 153 -9.13 4.69 -14.24
C GLY A 153 -9.15 6.19 -14.53
N SER A 154 -8.70 6.99 -13.58
CA SER A 154 -8.52 8.44 -13.76
C SER A 154 -7.08 8.83 -13.49
N TYR A 155 -6.58 9.79 -14.27
CA TYR A 155 -5.29 10.44 -14.02
C TYR A 155 -5.47 11.96 -13.97
N MET A 156 -4.50 12.67 -13.40
CA MET A 156 -4.54 14.11 -13.32
C MET A 156 -3.99 14.74 -14.59
N LYS A 157 -4.71 15.70 -15.19
CA LYS A 157 -4.23 16.49 -16.32
C LYS A 157 -2.93 17.21 -15.94
N LYS A 158 -1.89 17.09 -16.78
CA LYS A 158 -0.60 17.77 -16.57
C LYS A 158 -0.81 19.27 -16.39
N GLY A 159 -0.15 19.85 -15.38
CA GLY A 159 -0.22 21.28 -15.08
C GLY A 159 -1.52 21.75 -14.40
N SER A 160 -2.48 20.85 -14.13
CA SER A 160 -3.75 21.23 -13.49
C SER A 160 -3.71 21.25 -11.96
N PHE A 161 -2.63 20.77 -11.35
CA PHE A 161 -2.52 20.70 -9.89
C PHE A 161 -2.48 22.08 -9.26
N GLN A 162 -3.34 22.30 -8.27
CA GLN A 162 -3.38 23.48 -7.42
C GLN A 162 -3.20 23.01 -5.97
N SER A 163 -2.07 23.38 -5.37
CA SER A 163 -1.76 23.08 -3.97
C SER A 163 -2.69 23.88 -3.06
N ASN A 164 -3.23 23.21 -2.04
CA ASN A 164 -3.96 23.87 -0.94
C ASN A 164 -3.09 23.92 0.31
N ALA A 165 -2.44 22.80 0.66
CA ALA A 165 -1.58 22.69 1.83
C ALA A 165 -0.47 21.67 1.58
N LYS A 166 0.76 22.04 1.94
CA LYS A 166 1.94 21.19 1.86
C LYS A 166 2.67 21.15 3.18
N ILE A 167 3.02 19.96 3.63
CA ILE A 167 3.87 19.75 4.81
C ILE A 167 5.02 18.83 4.43
N GLU A 168 6.21 19.17 4.91
CA GLU A 168 7.42 18.36 4.78
C GLU A 168 8.00 18.10 6.16
N ILE A 169 8.41 16.86 6.46
CA ILE A 169 9.06 16.53 7.73
C ILE A 169 10.34 15.76 7.42
N SER A 170 11.45 16.25 7.98
CA SER A 170 12.74 15.56 7.92
C SER A 170 12.95 14.70 9.17
N LEU A 171 13.45 13.49 8.99
CA LEU A 171 13.62 12.48 10.04
C LEU A 171 15.05 11.94 10.04
N THR A 172 15.54 11.57 11.22
CA THR A 172 16.75 10.74 11.34
C THR A 172 16.45 9.31 10.86
N ASP A 173 17.48 8.49 10.60
CA ASP A 173 17.28 7.06 10.33
C ASP A 173 16.57 6.37 11.52
N ALA A 174 16.88 6.77 12.76
CA ALA A 174 16.27 6.21 13.97
C ALA A 174 14.78 6.57 14.13
N ASP A 175 14.41 7.82 13.81
CA ASP A 175 13.01 8.28 13.84
C ASP A 175 12.19 7.61 12.75
N MET A 176 12.75 7.54 11.54
CA MET A 176 12.13 6.86 10.40
C MET A 176 11.91 5.37 10.71
N PHE A 177 12.91 4.72 11.34
CA PHE A 177 12.79 3.33 11.79
C PHE A 177 11.69 3.17 12.83
N HIS A 178 11.64 4.04 13.85
CA HIS A 178 10.61 3.97 14.89
C HIS A 178 9.19 4.02 14.33
N VAL A 179 8.91 4.94 13.41
CA VAL A 179 7.56 5.10 12.87
C VAL A 179 7.18 3.98 11.90
N LEU A 180 8.10 3.55 11.02
CA LEU A 180 7.81 2.51 10.02
C LEU A 180 7.85 1.09 10.59
N ASN A 181 8.77 0.77 11.51
CA ASN A 181 8.84 -0.56 12.12
C ASN A 181 7.52 -0.91 12.83
N ARG A 182 6.89 0.06 13.52
CA ARG A 182 5.57 -0.15 14.13
C ARG A 182 4.48 -0.40 13.10
N VAL A 183 4.53 0.26 11.96
CA VAL A 183 3.57 0.08 10.86
C VAL A 183 3.71 -1.30 10.23
N VAL A 184 4.94 -1.69 9.85
CA VAL A 184 5.19 -3.01 9.23
C VAL A 184 4.84 -4.15 10.19
N ARG A 185 5.23 -4.04 11.46
CA ARG A 185 4.83 -5.03 12.49
C ARG A 185 3.31 -5.12 12.65
N TYR A 186 2.61 -3.99 12.58
CA TYR A 186 1.15 -3.98 12.66
C TYR A 186 0.52 -4.65 11.44
N ILE A 187 1.04 -4.39 10.23
CA ILE A 187 0.58 -5.04 8.99
C ILE A 187 0.70 -6.57 9.14
N HIS A 188 1.87 -7.08 9.50
CA HIS A 188 2.08 -8.53 9.66
C HIS A 188 1.20 -9.13 10.78
N ALA A 189 1.02 -8.42 11.89
CA ALA A 189 0.12 -8.86 12.96
C ALA A 189 -1.35 -8.88 12.50
N TRP A 190 -1.77 -7.89 11.72
CA TRP A 190 -3.10 -7.81 11.14
C TRP A 190 -3.33 -8.95 10.14
N GLU A 191 -2.37 -9.21 9.25
CA GLU A 191 -2.39 -10.34 8.32
C GLU A 191 -2.53 -11.68 9.05
N GLY A 192 -1.73 -11.89 10.10
CA GLY A 192 -1.82 -13.10 10.94
C GLY A 192 -3.16 -13.25 11.66
N ALA A 193 -3.83 -12.14 11.99
CA ALA A 193 -5.15 -12.16 12.63
C ALA A 193 -6.30 -12.45 11.64
N ILE A 194 -6.22 -11.97 10.41
CA ILE A 194 -7.31 -12.08 9.41
C ILE A 194 -7.17 -13.28 8.48
N ALA A 195 -5.94 -13.69 8.16
CA ALA A 195 -5.68 -14.68 7.13
C ALA A 195 -6.34 -16.04 7.41
N PRO A 196 -6.33 -16.61 8.63
CA PRO A 196 -6.93 -17.92 8.87
C PRO A 196 -8.42 -17.97 8.50
N ASN A 197 -9.21 -17.02 8.99
CA ASN A 197 -10.65 -16.99 8.75
C ASN A 197 -10.98 -16.71 7.28
N LEU A 198 -10.25 -15.77 6.65
CA LEU A 198 -10.45 -15.43 5.23
C LEU A 198 -10.11 -16.62 4.32
N ILE A 199 -9.00 -17.31 4.59
CA ILE A 199 -8.57 -18.48 3.80
C ILE A 199 -9.54 -19.64 3.95
N VAL A 200 -10.01 -19.93 5.17
CA VAL A 200 -11.01 -21.00 5.39
C VAL A 200 -12.30 -20.67 4.63
N SER A 201 -12.85 -19.46 4.83
CA SER A 201 -14.08 -19.03 4.16
C SER A 201 -13.96 -19.07 2.63
N GLY A 202 -12.80 -18.67 2.11
CA GLY A 202 -12.52 -18.70 0.68
C GLY A 202 -12.40 -20.10 0.10
N LYS A 203 -11.77 -21.03 0.83
CA LYS A 203 -11.70 -22.45 0.44
C LYS A 203 -13.08 -23.12 0.47
N ASP A 204 -13.89 -22.83 1.49
CA ASP A 204 -15.26 -23.34 1.59
C ASP A 204 -16.13 -22.82 0.43
N ALA A 205 -16.02 -21.53 0.10
CA ALA A 205 -16.70 -20.94 -1.05
C ALA A 205 -16.26 -21.59 -2.37
N LEU A 206 -14.96 -21.83 -2.54
CA LEU A 206 -14.40 -22.53 -3.71
C LEU A 206 -14.96 -23.96 -3.81
N GLN A 207 -14.97 -24.71 -2.72
CA GLN A 207 -15.50 -26.07 -2.68
C GLN A 207 -16.98 -26.12 -3.02
N ASN A 208 -17.80 -25.22 -2.45
CA ASN A 208 -19.23 -25.14 -2.76
C ASN A 208 -19.49 -24.91 -4.25
N VAL A 209 -18.72 -24.00 -4.86
CA VAL A 209 -18.78 -23.74 -6.29
C VAL A 209 -18.38 -24.98 -7.10
N LEU A 210 -17.34 -25.72 -6.68
CA LEU A 210 -16.93 -26.98 -7.33
C LEU A 210 -17.98 -28.09 -7.21
N SER A 211 -18.62 -28.25 -6.05
CA SER A 211 -19.66 -29.27 -5.83
C SER A 211 -20.94 -28.96 -6.61
N GLN A 212 -21.37 -27.70 -6.68
CA GLN A 212 -22.50 -27.29 -7.54
C GLN A 212 -22.21 -27.56 -9.01
N ARG A 213 -20.96 -27.41 -9.46
CA ARG A 213 -20.52 -27.72 -10.84
C ARG A 213 -20.60 -29.23 -11.16
N GLN A 214 -20.29 -30.11 -10.20
CA GLN A 214 -20.40 -31.56 -10.39
C GLN A 214 -21.85 -32.03 -10.52
N ASN A 215 -22.76 -31.42 -9.75
CA ASN A 215 -24.17 -31.79 -9.75
C ASN A 215 -24.94 -31.34 -11.00
N ASN A 216 -24.45 -30.32 -11.73
CA ASN A 216 -25.13 -29.74 -12.90
C ASN A 216 -24.69 -30.34 -14.26
N GLY A 217 -23.97 -31.45 -14.29
CA GLY A 217 -23.71 -32.22 -15.51
C GLY A 217 -22.86 -31.51 -16.57
N GLY A 218 -21.54 -31.42 -16.33
CA GLY A 218 -20.50 -31.42 -17.38
C GLY A 218 -20.69 -30.49 -18.59
N ALA A 219 -20.97 -29.20 -18.40
CA ALA A 219 -20.73 -28.23 -19.46
C ALA A 219 -19.22 -27.90 -19.51
N ALA A 220 -18.59 -28.11 -20.68
CA ALA A 220 -17.17 -27.87 -20.91
C ALA A 220 -16.75 -26.45 -20.47
N TYR A 221 -15.71 -26.40 -19.65
CA TYR A 221 -15.14 -25.18 -19.09
C TYR A 221 -14.50 -24.32 -20.20
N ASN A 222 -15.07 -23.16 -20.47
CA ASN A 222 -14.25 -21.99 -20.83
C ASN A 222 -13.75 -21.45 -19.51
N GLY A 223 -12.44 -21.48 -19.30
CA GLY A 223 -11.89 -21.31 -17.98
C GLY A 223 -12.10 -19.97 -17.30
N TYR A 224 -11.66 -19.91 -16.05
CA TYR A 224 -11.40 -18.65 -15.37
C TYR A 224 -10.43 -17.92 -16.26
N THR A 225 -10.97 -17.00 -17.06
CA THR A 225 -10.20 -15.95 -17.68
C THR A 225 -9.88 -15.04 -16.51
N ASP A 226 -8.63 -15.10 -16.07
CA ASP A 226 -8.12 -14.06 -15.18
C ASP A 226 -8.25 -12.69 -15.87
N SER A 227 -7.90 -11.62 -15.15
CA SER A 227 -7.94 -10.27 -15.73
C SER A 227 -7.04 -10.11 -16.98
N TYR A 228 -6.22 -11.11 -17.31
CA TYR A 228 -5.28 -11.16 -18.43
C TYR A 228 -5.69 -12.15 -19.53
N GLY A 229 -6.86 -12.79 -19.42
CA GLY A 229 -7.37 -13.69 -20.45
C GLY A 229 -6.78 -15.11 -20.43
N GLY A 230 -6.02 -15.49 -19.39
CA GLY A 230 -5.45 -16.83 -19.26
C GLY A 230 -6.48 -17.81 -18.68
N ASN A 231 -6.71 -18.95 -19.33
CA ASN A 231 -7.51 -20.05 -18.80
C ASN A 231 -6.68 -20.88 -17.82
N TYR A 232 -6.99 -20.77 -16.53
CA TYR A 232 -6.39 -21.63 -15.51
C TYR A 232 -7.39 -22.66 -15.01
N ASP A 233 -6.96 -23.92 -14.96
CA ASP A 233 -7.68 -24.98 -14.28
C ASP A 233 -7.39 -24.88 -12.77
N ASN A 234 -8.44 -24.66 -11.98
CA ASN A 234 -8.36 -24.60 -10.53
C ASN A 234 -8.81 -25.92 -9.89
N SER A 235 -8.77 -27.02 -10.67
CA SER A 235 -9.01 -28.37 -10.17
C SER A 235 -7.97 -28.70 -9.09
N TYR A 236 -8.40 -28.64 -7.84
CA TYR A 236 -7.63 -29.16 -6.72
C TYR A 236 -7.63 -30.70 -6.83
N SER A 237 -6.72 -31.24 -7.64
CA SER A 237 -6.44 -32.68 -7.66
C SER A 237 -5.68 -33.02 -6.39
N GLY A 238 -6.35 -33.67 -5.44
CA GLY A 238 -5.78 -34.12 -4.16
C GLY A 238 -4.72 -35.22 -4.27
N ASN A 239 -4.07 -35.38 -5.42
CA ASN A 239 -2.96 -36.31 -5.64
C ASN A 239 -1.83 -35.58 -6.36
N TYR A 240 -1.12 -34.71 -5.64
CA TYR A 240 0.24 -34.36 -6.01
C TYR A 240 1.18 -35.34 -5.32
N SER A 241 1.66 -36.35 -6.06
CA SER A 241 2.93 -36.99 -5.71
C SER A 241 4.01 -35.96 -6.04
N ASP A 242 4.51 -35.28 -5.02
CA ASP A 242 5.64 -34.38 -5.15
C ASP A 242 6.88 -35.15 -5.62
N ASN A 243 7.11 -35.17 -6.94
CA ASN A 243 8.40 -35.52 -7.49
C ASN A 243 9.21 -34.23 -7.64
N TYR A 244 9.61 -33.65 -6.50
CA TYR A 244 10.64 -32.61 -6.50
C TYR A 244 11.97 -33.28 -6.86
N GLY A 245 12.24 -33.38 -8.17
CA GLY A 245 13.59 -33.56 -8.68
C GLY A 245 14.44 -32.39 -8.22
N ASN A 246 15.30 -32.64 -7.24
CA ASN A 246 16.35 -31.72 -6.78
C ASN A 246 17.24 -31.31 -7.96
N GLY A 247 16.90 -30.21 -8.62
CA GLY A 247 17.77 -29.49 -9.55
C GLY A 247 18.76 -28.63 -8.79
N TYR A 248 19.61 -29.24 -7.96
CA TYR A 248 20.84 -28.58 -7.53
C TYR A 248 21.80 -28.56 -8.72
N ASP A 249 21.86 -27.39 -9.34
CA ASP A 249 23.00 -26.78 -9.99
C ASP A 249 24.31 -27.58 -9.86
N LYS A 250 24.63 -28.38 -10.89
CA LYS A 250 25.98 -28.92 -11.08
C LYS A 250 26.84 -27.80 -11.65
N GLY A 251 27.47 -27.03 -10.77
CA GLY A 251 28.28 -25.90 -11.22
C GLY A 251 29.20 -25.25 -10.18
N TYR A 252 29.64 -25.95 -9.13
CA TYR A 252 30.73 -25.46 -8.28
C TYR A 252 32.07 -25.94 -8.85
N ASN A 253 32.82 -25.06 -9.51
CA ASN A 253 34.23 -25.28 -9.87
C ASN A 253 35.09 -24.34 -9.01
N PRO A 254 35.70 -24.82 -7.91
CA PRO A 254 36.60 -24.03 -7.10
C PRO A 254 38.03 -24.24 -7.61
N ASP A 255 38.47 -23.45 -8.57
CA ASP A 255 39.90 -23.21 -8.82
C ASP A 255 40.08 -22.02 -9.77
N PHE A 256 40.24 -20.83 -9.19
CA PHE A 256 41.02 -19.76 -9.82
C PHE A 256 41.98 -19.21 -8.78
N ASN A 257 43.13 -19.88 -8.71
CA ASN A 257 44.32 -19.43 -8.02
C ASN A 257 45.23 -18.69 -9.03
N ALA A 258 45.72 -17.54 -8.60
CA ALA A 258 47.03 -16.93 -8.92
C ALA A 258 47.52 -16.83 -10.38
N ALA A 259 47.51 -15.61 -10.91
CA ALA A 259 48.70 -14.94 -11.48
C ALA A 259 48.48 -13.42 -11.45
#